data_AF-A0A9D0VM17-F1
#
_entry.id   AF-A0A9D0VM17-F1
#
_cell.length_a   1.000
_cell.length_b   1.000
_cell.length_c   1.000
_cell.angle_alpha   90.00
_cell.angle_beta   90.00
_cell.angle_gamma   90.00
#
_symmetry.space_group_name_H-M   'P 1'
#
loop_
_entity.id
_entity.type
_entity.pdbx_description
1 polymer ?
#
loop_
_entity_poly.entity_id
_entity_poly.type
_entity_poly.pdbx_seq_one_letter_code
_entity_poly.pdbx_strand_id
1 'polypeptide(L)'
;MRGYLANTDPDWFDFLAQRDDEEVNFWTPSARPFSALAEGEPLLFRLKAPRNKVGGFGIFQRYTELPGWLAWQTFGPANGAPSFDAMQARLGEIRRRNAIGGPTVIGCRLLAGPVFLPEEAWVPLPSDWRPQIVSGKGYDLSHGEGATLWRRVLEATMALRPALAAEGQPPRYGPAIPIRPRLGQAGFRVAVLDAYGRQCAVTTEHSLPVLEAAHIRPYAEGGNHQVSNGLLLRSDVHKLFDLGYVTVDPDHRFVVSQRLHNDYANGRTYYALHGQQLHLPPDPGQRPSTDALRWHRDARYLG
;
A
#
# COMPACT_ATOMS: atom_id res chain seq x y z
N MET A 1 -16.27 13.84 -6.60
CA MET A 1 -15.28 12.94 -5.94
C MET A 1 -16.05 11.77 -5.35
N ARG A 2 -15.65 10.52 -5.58
CA ARG A 2 -16.34 9.36 -4.97
C ARG A 2 -15.81 9.10 -3.57
N GLY A 3 -16.61 8.43 -2.76
CA GLY A 3 -16.23 7.90 -1.47
C GLY A 3 -16.90 6.56 -1.24
N TYR A 4 -16.35 5.74 -0.35
CA TYR A 4 -16.90 4.42 -0.06
C TYR A 4 -17.01 4.22 1.44
N LEU A 5 -18.23 4.08 1.94
CA LEU A 5 -18.52 3.80 3.33
C LEU A 5 -18.47 2.29 3.55
N ALA A 6 -17.36 1.81 4.11
CA ALA A 6 -17.05 0.40 4.26
C ALA A 6 -17.44 -0.10 5.65
N ASN A 7 -18.03 -1.30 5.72
CA ASN A 7 -18.22 -1.97 7.01
C ASN A 7 -16.88 -2.36 7.61
N THR A 8 -16.54 -1.77 8.75
CA THR A 8 -15.27 -2.00 9.44
C THR A 8 -15.40 -3.11 10.49
N ASP A 9 -14.34 -3.89 10.62
CA ASP A 9 -14.19 -4.84 11.72
C ASP A 9 -13.85 -4.08 13.02
N PRO A 10 -14.59 -4.31 14.13
CA PRO A 10 -14.42 -3.50 15.35
C PRO A 10 -13.01 -3.63 15.93
N ASP A 11 -12.47 -4.84 15.99
CA ASP A 11 -11.14 -5.07 16.56
C ASP A 11 -10.03 -4.49 15.68
N TRP A 12 -10.21 -4.47 14.35
CA TRP A 12 -9.31 -3.78 13.42
C TRP A 12 -9.29 -2.27 13.70
N PHE A 13 -10.47 -1.67 13.86
CA PHE A 13 -10.60 -0.24 14.12
C PHE A 13 -10.01 0.13 15.49
N ASP A 14 -10.39 -0.58 16.55
CA ASP A 14 -9.99 -0.27 17.91
C ASP A 14 -8.47 -0.45 18.11
N PHE A 15 -7.87 -1.43 17.44
CA PHE A 15 -6.42 -1.63 17.47
C PHE A 15 -5.66 -0.51 16.77
N LEU A 16 -6.09 -0.10 15.58
CA LEU A 16 -5.39 0.94 14.81
C LEU A 16 -5.67 2.36 15.32
N ALA A 17 -6.82 2.61 15.94
CA ALA A 17 -7.14 3.89 16.56
C ALA A 17 -6.18 4.27 17.71
N GLN A 18 -5.44 3.29 18.26
CA GLN A 18 -4.42 3.49 19.29
C GLN A 18 -3.00 3.66 18.72
N ARG A 19 -2.87 3.76 17.38
CA ARG A 19 -1.60 3.77 16.67
C ARG A 19 -1.53 4.96 15.72
N ASP A 20 -0.31 5.36 15.39
CA ASP A 20 -0.01 6.46 14.46
C ASP A 20 0.64 5.88 13.20
N ASP A 21 -0.05 4.94 12.54
CA ASP A 21 0.43 4.33 11.30
C ASP A 21 0.15 5.24 10.10
N GLU A 22 1.17 5.57 9.31
CA GLU A 22 1.01 6.37 8.09
C GLU A 22 0.24 5.63 6.99
N GLU A 23 0.35 4.30 6.95
CA GLU A 23 -0.33 3.42 6.00
C GLU A 23 -0.94 2.23 6.73
N VAL A 24 -2.17 1.87 6.36
CA VAL A 24 -2.87 0.69 6.91
C VAL A 24 -3.45 -0.17 5.80
N ASN A 25 -3.54 -1.47 6.07
CA ASN A 25 -4.19 -2.42 5.18
C ASN A 25 -5.62 -2.71 5.66
N PHE A 26 -6.60 -2.14 4.95
CA PHE A 26 -8.01 -2.45 5.15
C PHE A 26 -8.37 -3.71 4.34
N TRP A 27 -8.13 -4.88 4.92
CA TRP A 27 -8.27 -6.14 4.21
C TRP A 27 -9.68 -6.72 4.22
N THR A 28 -9.97 -7.59 3.25
CA THR A 28 -11.18 -8.43 3.17
C THR A 28 -10.83 -9.91 3.21
N PRO A 29 -11.70 -10.78 3.80
CA PRO A 29 -11.41 -12.21 4.00
C PRO A 29 -11.28 -13.02 2.72
N SER A 30 -11.61 -12.44 1.57
CA SER A 30 -11.44 -13.01 0.23
C SER A 30 -10.92 -11.96 -0.75
N ALA A 31 -10.19 -12.43 -1.75
CA ALA A 31 -9.78 -11.68 -2.92
C ALA A 31 -10.99 -11.44 -3.83
N ARG A 32 -11.58 -10.25 -3.73
CA ARG A 32 -12.64 -9.78 -4.63
C ARG A 32 -12.25 -8.41 -5.18
N PRO A 33 -12.19 -8.24 -6.51
CA PRO A 33 -11.83 -6.97 -7.12
C PRO A 33 -12.61 -5.80 -6.51
N PHE A 34 -11.88 -4.71 -6.24
CA PHE A 34 -12.46 -3.50 -5.67
C PHE A 34 -12.21 -2.31 -6.60
N SER A 35 -13.30 -1.82 -7.21
CA SER A 35 -13.29 -0.71 -8.18
C SER A 35 -14.16 0.48 -7.75
N ALA A 36 -14.67 0.46 -6.51
CA ALA A 36 -15.55 1.51 -6.01
C ALA A 36 -14.82 2.85 -5.78
N LEU A 37 -13.49 2.83 -5.65
CA LEU A 37 -12.64 4.00 -5.46
C LEU A 37 -11.49 4.00 -6.47
N ALA A 38 -11.07 5.20 -6.85
CA ALA A 38 -9.81 5.51 -7.50
C ALA A 38 -8.79 6.01 -6.46
N GLU A 39 -7.52 6.00 -6.82
CA GLU A 39 -6.45 6.55 -5.99
C GLU A 39 -6.75 8.01 -5.59
N GLY A 40 -6.57 8.32 -4.30
CA GLY A 40 -6.86 9.63 -3.72
C GLY A 40 -8.31 9.80 -3.23
N GLU A 41 -9.21 8.84 -3.49
CA GLU A 41 -10.59 8.91 -3.01
C GLU A 41 -10.73 8.30 -1.59
N PRO A 42 -11.55 8.87 -0.69
CA PRO A 42 -11.63 8.42 0.69
C PRO A 42 -12.46 7.14 0.87
N LEU A 43 -11.92 6.22 1.68
CA LEU A 43 -12.64 5.09 2.26
C LEU A 43 -13.01 5.44 3.71
N LEU A 44 -14.32 5.47 4.00
CA LEU A 44 -14.88 5.83 5.30
C LEU A 44 -15.12 4.58 6.15
N PHE A 45 -14.82 4.65 7.44
CA PHE A 45 -14.94 3.53 8.38
C PHE A 45 -16.33 3.50 9.03
N ARG A 46 -17.23 2.65 8.53
CA ARG A 46 -18.52 2.42 9.19
C ARG A 46 -18.37 1.43 10.32
N LEU A 47 -18.60 1.90 11.55
CA LEU A 47 -18.64 1.10 12.75
C LEU A 47 -19.97 0.34 12.82
N LYS A 48 -19.88 -0.99 12.99
CA LYS A 48 -21.04 -1.88 13.09
C LYS A 48 -21.80 -1.66 14.41
N ALA A 49 -22.93 -2.35 14.56
CA ALA A 49 -23.66 -2.36 15.82
C ALA A 49 -22.76 -2.81 16.98
N PRO A 50 -22.94 -2.26 18.20
CA PRO A 50 -23.96 -1.28 18.59
C PRO A 50 -23.63 0.17 18.21
N ARG A 51 -22.40 0.47 17.78
CA ARG A 51 -21.91 1.85 17.53
C ARG A 51 -22.71 2.55 16.43
N ASN A 52 -22.88 1.93 15.26
CA ASN A 52 -23.66 2.47 14.13
C ASN A 52 -23.32 3.94 13.78
N LYS A 53 -22.03 4.23 13.63
CA LYS A 53 -21.49 5.54 13.27
C LYS A 53 -20.40 5.41 12.21
N VAL A 54 -19.95 6.56 11.69
CA VAL A 54 -18.71 6.68 10.92
C VAL A 54 -17.62 7.14 11.88
N GLY A 55 -16.61 6.28 12.05
CA GLY A 55 -15.53 6.48 13.03
C GLY A 55 -14.27 7.11 12.44
N GLY A 56 -14.22 7.38 11.14
CA GLY A 56 -13.02 7.89 10.50
C GLY A 56 -12.94 7.59 9.02
N PHE A 57 -11.77 7.77 8.43
CA PHE A 57 -11.49 7.48 7.03
C PHE A 57 -10.01 7.24 6.77
N GLY A 58 -9.68 6.72 5.59
CA GLY A 58 -8.33 6.77 5.04
C GLY A 58 -8.37 7.04 3.55
N ILE A 59 -7.27 7.53 2.97
CA ILE A 59 -7.21 7.83 1.55
C ILE A 59 -6.81 6.58 0.78
N PHE A 60 -7.68 6.12 -0.11
CA PHE A 60 -7.43 4.90 -0.88
C PHE A 60 -6.26 5.10 -1.84
N GLN A 61 -5.29 4.21 -1.76
CA GLN A 61 -4.14 4.19 -2.65
C GLN A 61 -4.34 3.16 -3.76
N ARG A 62 -4.53 1.91 -3.36
CA ARG A 62 -4.67 0.79 -4.29
C ARG A 62 -5.32 -0.43 -3.67
N TYR A 63 -5.81 -1.30 -4.54
CA TYR A 63 -6.23 -2.64 -4.22
C TYR A 63 -5.20 -3.64 -4.74
N THR A 64 -4.90 -4.67 -3.96
CA THR A 64 -4.09 -5.82 -4.40
C THR A 64 -4.59 -7.09 -3.72
N GLU A 65 -4.15 -8.25 -4.19
CA GLU A 65 -4.51 -9.55 -3.66
C GLU A 65 -3.27 -10.26 -3.13
N LEU A 66 -3.17 -10.46 -1.82
CA LEU A 66 -1.99 -11.05 -1.21
C LEU A 66 -2.36 -12.29 -0.39
N PRO A 67 -1.50 -13.31 -0.33
CA PRO A 67 -1.55 -14.28 0.75
C PRO A 67 -1.46 -13.57 2.11
N GLY A 68 -2.17 -14.05 3.12
CA GLY A 68 -2.20 -13.41 4.44
C GLY A 68 -0.80 -13.22 5.06
N TRP A 69 0.11 -14.17 4.88
CA TRP A 69 1.49 -14.07 5.40
C TRP A 69 2.28 -12.93 4.74
N LEU A 70 2.07 -12.68 3.43
CA LEU A 70 2.76 -11.62 2.70
C LEU A 70 2.16 -10.25 3.05
N ALA A 71 0.84 -10.19 3.27
CA ALA A 71 0.21 -9.00 3.84
C ALA A 71 0.77 -8.70 5.24
N TRP A 72 0.96 -9.71 6.09
CA TRP A 72 1.59 -9.53 7.39
C TRP A 72 3.05 -9.06 7.29
N GLN A 73 3.85 -9.68 6.43
CA GLN A 73 5.23 -9.25 6.19
C GLN A 73 5.32 -7.80 5.68
N THR A 74 4.31 -7.36 4.91
CA THR A 74 4.32 -6.04 4.28
C THR A 74 3.83 -4.93 5.21
N PHE A 75 2.75 -5.16 5.95
CA PHE A 75 2.13 -4.12 6.80
C PHE A 75 2.33 -4.36 8.30
N GLY A 76 2.76 -5.54 8.72
CA GLY A 76 2.90 -5.90 10.13
C GLY A 76 1.62 -5.60 10.92
N PRO A 77 1.74 -4.92 12.08
CA PRO A 77 0.59 -4.50 12.87
C PRO A 77 -0.40 -3.58 12.16
N ALA A 78 -0.01 -2.87 11.08
CA ALA A 78 -0.91 -2.02 10.30
C ALA A 78 -1.97 -2.81 9.50
N ASN A 79 -1.96 -4.14 9.59
CA ASN A 79 -3.12 -5.01 9.28
C ASN A 79 -4.22 -4.97 10.34
N GLY A 80 -4.09 -4.15 11.40
CA GLY A 80 -5.07 -4.03 12.47
C GLY A 80 -5.08 -5.19 13.45
N ALA A 81 -3.94 -5.83 13.67
CA ALA A 81 -3.79 -6.93 14.62
C ALA A 81 -2.41 -6.91 15.29
N PRO A 82 -2.27 -7.38 16.55
CA PRO A 82 -1.01 -7.36 17.28
C PRO A 82 0.01 -8.41 16.79
N SER A 83 -0.45 -9.48 16.15
CA SER A 83 0.40 -10.55 15.63
C SER A 83 -0.20 -11.19 14.39
N PHE A 84 0.62 -11.97 13.65
CA PHE A 84 0.14 -12.72 12.50
C PHE A 84 -0.94 -13.73 12.90
N ASP A 85 -0.74 -14.43 14.02
CA ASP A 85 -1.71 -15.39 14.56
C ASP A 85 -3.05 -14.72 14.88
N ALA A 86 -3.02 -13.51 15.46
CA ALA A 86 -4.23 -12.74 15.73
C ALA A 86 -4.95 -12.33 14.43
N MET A 87 -4.20 -11.89 13.41
CA MET A 87 -4.75 -11.58 12.09
C MET A 87 -5.38 -12.84 11.44
N GLN A 88 -4.69 -13.98 11.50
CA GLN A 88 -5.16 -15.25 10.95
C GLN A 88 -6.39 -15.78 11.69
N ALA A 89 -6.41 -15.68 13.03
CA ALA A 89 -7.56 -16.06 13.84
C ALA A 89 -8.81 -15.27 13.43
N ARG A 90 -8.67 -13.94 13.28
CA ARG A 90 -9.76 -13.06 12.85
C ARG A 90 -10.24 -13.37 11.43
N LEU A 91 -9.31 -13.53 10.49
CA LEU A 91 -9.63 -13.98 9.13
C LEU A 91 -10.39 -15.32 9.14
N GLY A 92 -9.91 -16.28 9.92
CA GLY A 92 -10.51 -17.60 10.07
C GLY A 92 -11.94 -17.54 10.63
N GLU A 93 -12.18 -16.72 11.65
CA GLU A 93 -13.52 -16.51 12.21
C GLU A 93 -14.46 -15.91 11.18
N ILE A 94 -14.06 -14.83 10.50
CA ILE A 94 -14.87 -14.17 9.48
C ILE A 94 -15.19 -15.15 8.35
N ARG A 95 -14.21 -15.94 7.90
CA ARG A 95 -14.41 -16.92 6.83
C ARG A 95 -15.36 -18.05 7.23
N ARG A 96 -15.22 -18.60 8.45
CA ARG A 96 -16.15 -19.62 8.98
C ARG A 96 -17.57 -19.08 9.06
N ARG A 97 -17.75 -17.90 9.67
CA ARG A 97 -19.07 -17.26 9.83
C ARG A 97 -19.76 -17.00 8.49
N ASN A 98 -19.01 -16.70 7.45
CA ASN A 98 -19.54 -16.38 6.12
C ASN A 98 -19.40 -17.54 5.10
N ALA A 99 -19.08 -18.75 5.55
CA ALA A 99 -18.88 -19.94 4.71
C ALA A 99 -17.92 -19.70 3.51
N ILE A 100 -16.83 -18.96 3.73
CA ILE A 100 -15.84 -18.63 2.70
C ILE A 100 -14.78 -19.73 2.62
N GLY A 101 -14.89 -20.60 1.61
CA GLY A 101 -13.88 -21.60 1.25
C GLY A 101 -12.79 -21.08 0.30
N GLY A 102 -11.90 -21.98 -0.13
CA GLY A 102 -10.89 -21.69 -1.15
C GLY A 102 -9.58 -21.09 -0.61
N PRO A 103 -8.73 -20.51 -1.49
CA PRO A 103 -7.40 -20.02 -1.14
C PRO A 103 -7.41 -18.98 0.00
N THR A 104 -6.30 -18.91 0.73
CA THR A 104 -6.06 -17.97 1.85
C THR A 104 -5.62 -16.58 1.39
N VAL A 105 -5.84 -16.26 0.11
CA VAL A 105 -5.59 -14.94 -0.46
C VAL A 105 -6.67 -13.98 0.03
N ILE A 106 -6.23 -12.82 0.51
CA ILE A 106 -7.08 -11.74 1.01
C ILE A 106 -7.05 -10.58 0.03
N GLY A 107 -8.14 -9.81 0.00
CA GLY A 107 -8.13 -8.52 -0.68
C GLY A 107 -7.50 -7.49 0.24
N CYS A 108 -6.51 -6.75 -0.23
CA CYS A 108 -5.84 -5.69 0.53
C CYS A 108 -6.23 -4.34 -0.07
N ARG A 109 -6.78 -3.44 0.74
CA ARG A 109 -7.06 -2.05 0.34
C ARG A 109 -6.12 -1.16 1.13
N LEU A 110 -5.08 -0.68 0.48
CA LEU A 110 -4.08 0.18 1.10
C LEU A 110 -4.68 1.56 1.28
N LEU A 111 -4.64 2.04 2.52
CA LEU A 111 -5.09 3.38 2.89
C LEU A 111 -3.91 4.16 3.44
N ALA A 112 -3.71 5.37 2.96
CA ALA A 112 -2.73 6.31 3.48
C ALA A 112 -3.40 7.38 4.35
N GLY A 113 -2.66 7.87 5.35
CA GLY A 113 -3.12 8.89 6.29
C GLY A 113 -4.46 8.54 6.94
N PRO A 114 -4.60 7.35 7.56
CA PRO A 114 -5.84 7.01 8.23
C PRO A 114 -6.10 7.98 9.38
N VAL A 115 -7.36 8.40 9.49
CA VAL A 115 -7.87 9.23 10.58
C VAL A 115 -8.89 8.41 11.35
N PHE A 116 -8.64 8.24 12.65
CA PHE A 116 -9.54 7.60 13.60
C PHE A 116 -10.10 8.69 14.52
N LEU A 117 -11.40 8.94 14.41
CA LEU A 117 -12.10 9.90 15.25
C LEU A 117 -12.34 9.27 16.64
N PRO A 118 -12.14 10.03 17.75
CA PRO A 118 -12.57 9.59 19.07
C PRO A 118 -14.11 9.52 19.13
N GLU A 119 -14.62 8.80 20.12
CA GLU A 119 -16.05 8.43 20.20
C GLU A 119 -16.99 9.65 20.21
N GLU A 120 -16.61 10.71 20.91
CA GLU A 120 -17.33 11.97 20.98
C GLU A 120 -17.43 12.70 19.62
N ALA A 121 -16.55 12.38 18.68
CA ALA A 121 -16.50 12.98 17.35
C ALA A 121 -17.07 12.06 16.25
N TRP A 122 -17.61 10.89 16.61
CA TRP A 122 -18.19 9.96 15.65
C TRP A 122 -19.41 10.53 14.93
N VAL A 123 -19.42 10.38 13.61
CA VAL A 123 -20.44 10.98 12.74
C VAL A 123 -21.63 10.04 12.55
N PRO A 124 -22.90 10.51 12.60
CA PRO A 124 -24.07 9.69 12.27
C PRO A 124 -23.99 9.08 10.86
N LEU A 125 -24.56 7.89 10.69
CA LEU A 125 -24.69 7.30 9.35
C LEU A 125 -25.57 8.16 8.44
N PRO A 126 -25.35 8.13 7.12
CA PRO A 126 -26.25 8.73 6.15
C PRO A 126 -27.68 8.22 6.32
N SER A 127 -28.67 9.08 6.07
CA SER A 127 -30.09 8.71 6.22
C SER A 127 -30.52 7.58 5.28
N ASP A 128 -29.81 7.44 4.16
CA ASP A 128 -30.04 6.42 3.15
C ASP A 128 -29.23 5.12 3.37
N TRP A 129 -28.54 5.00 4.52
CA TRP A 129 -27.85 3.78 4.91
C TRP A 129 -28.85 2.73 5.39
N ARG A 130 -28.84 1.56 4.74
CA ARG A 130 -29.75 0.45 5.08
C ARG A 130 -29.02 -0.63 5.90
N PRO A 131 -29.65 -1.20 6.96
CA PRO A 131 -29.02 -2.25 7.78
C PRO A 131 -28.55 -3.49 7.01
N GLN A 132 -29.16 -3.78 5.85
CA GLN A 132 -28.83 -4.92 4.99
C GLN A 132 -27.52 -4.75 4.20
N ILE A 133 -26.88 -3.57 4.24
CA ILE A 133 -25.61 -3.33 3.57
C ILE A 133 -24.49 -4.07 4.33
N VAL A 134 -24.01 -5.17 3.77
CA VAL A 134 -23.04 -6.07 4.40
C VAL A 134 -21.58 -5.82 3.98
N SER A 135 -21.32 -5.23 2.82
CA SER A 135 -19.97 -4.89 2.35
C SER A 135 -19.63 -3.40 2.55
N GLY A 136 -20.50 -2.53 2.07
CA GLY A 136 -20.34 -1.08 2.09
C GLY A 136 -21.12 -0.44 0.95
N LYS A 137 -21.11 0.90 0.89
CA LYS A 137 -21.86 1.67 -0.11
C LYS A 137 -21.02 2.82 -0.66
N GLY A 138 -21.02 2.97 -1.97
CA GLY A 138 -20.41 4.10 -2.66
C GLY A 138 -21.29 5.35 -2.56
N TYR A 139 -20.64 6.51 -2.48
CA TYR A 139 -21.26 7.83 -2.41
C TYR A 139 -20.56 8.79 -3.36
N ASP A 140 -21.31 9.71 -3.96
CA ASP A 140 -20.73 10.94 -4.51
C ASP A 140 -20.56 11.94 -3.36
N LEU A 141 -19.32 12.27 -3.02
CA LEU A 141 -19.01 13.20 -1.92
C LEU A 141 -19.10 14.68 -2.32
N SER A 142 -19.48 14.97 -3.57
CA SER A 142 -19.79 16.33 -4.04
C SER A 142 -21.27 16.68 -4.01
N HIS A 143 -22.17 15.70 -3.92
CA HIS A 143 -23.62 15.93 -3.99
C HIS A 143 -24.42 15.09 -2.98
N GLY A 144 -25.62 15.57 -2.63
CA GLY A 144 -26.62 14.84 -1.84
C GLY A 144 -26.12 14.37 -0.46
N GLU A 145 -26.57 13.17 -0.05
CA GLU A 145 -26.22 12.56 1.24
C GLU A 145 -24.71 12.35 1.41
N GLY A 146 -23.99 12.04 0.33
CA GLY A 146 -22.54 11.82 0.35
C GLY A 146 -21.77 13.10 0.70
N ALA A 147 -22.15 14.24 0.13
CA ALA A 147 -21.56 15.53 0.48
C ALA A 147 -21.83 15.93 1.93
N THR A 148 -23.04 15.68 2.43
CA THR A 148 -23.39 15.93 3.83
C THR A 148 -22.58 15.06 4.78
N LEU A 149 -22.43 13.78 4.46
CA LEU A 149 -21.57 12.86 5.22
C LEU A 149 -20.12 13.35 5.25
N TRP A 150 -19.55 13.65 4.08
CA TRP A 150 -18.15 14.02 3.98
C TRP A 150 -17.82 15.30 4.72
N ARG A 151 -18.69 16.31 4.61
CA ARG A 151 -18.56 17.58 5.34
C ARG A 151 -18.49 17.36 6.84
N ARG A 152 -19.40 16.56 7.41
CA ARG A 152 -19.41 16.24 8.84
C ARG A 152 -18.14 15.52 9.30
N VAL A 153 -17.62 14.60 8.48
CA VAL A 153 -16.36 13.90 8.77
C VAL A 153 -15.18 14.86 8.76
N LEU A 154 -15.12 15.77 7.77
CA LEU A 154 -14.08 16.80 7.72
C LEU A 154 -14.16 17.78 8.90
N GLU A 155 -15.37 18.26 9.23
CA GLU A 155 -15.62 19.13 10.39
C GLU A 155 -15.15 18.47 11.69
N ALA A 156 -15.53 17.20 11.92
CA ALA A 156 -15.09 16.41 13.07
C ALA A 156 -13.56 16.26 13.11
N THR A 157 -12.93 16.03 11.95
CA THR A 157 -11.47 15.89 11.85
C THR A 157 -10.74 17.21 12.15
N MET A 158 -11.24 18.33 11.64
CA MET A 158 -10.66 19.66 11.86
C MET A 158 -10.76 20.08 13.32
N ALA A 159 -11.87 19.76 14.00
CA ALA A 159 -12.05 20.04 15.42
C ALA A 159 -11.00 19.37 16.32
N LEU A 160 -10.44 18.24 15.89
CA LEU A 160 -9.41 17.49 16.61
C LEU A 160 -7.98 18.00 16.35
N ARG A 161 -7.79 18.87 15.36
CA ARG A 161 -6.48 19.43 14.98
C ARG A 161 -6.50 20.97 15.08
N PRO A 162 -6.63 21.56 16.28
CA PRO A 162 -6.75 23.01 16.46
C PRO A 162 -5.54 23.80 15.94
N ALA A 163 -4.34 23.19 15.86
CA ALA A 163 -3.15 23.85 15.32
C ALA A 163 -3.23 24.19 13.82
N LEU A 164 -4.03 23.46 13.03
CA LEU A 164 -4.26 23.74 11.60
C LEU A 164 -5.30 24.84 11.36
N ALA A 165 -6.13 25.15 12.36
CA ALA A 165 -7.14 26.21 12.29
C ALA A 165 -6.57 27.60 12.63
N ALA A 166 -5.36 27.68 13.17
CA ALA A 166 -4.72 28.91 13.59
C ALA A 166 -4.06 29.71 12.43
N GLU A 167 -3.88 29.11 11.25
CA GLU A 167 -3.53 29.83 10.03
C GLU A 167 -4.80 30.41 9.40
N GLY A 168 -5.14 31.62 9.83
CA GLY A 168 -6.40 32.31 9.52
C GLY A 168 -6.63 32.66 8.05
N GLN A 169 -7.13 31.70 7.28
CA GLN A 169 -7.91 31.97 6.07
C GLN A 169 -9.18 31.10 6.03
N PRO A 170 -10.38 31.69 5.83
CA PRO A 170 -11.58 30.89 5.61
C PRO A 170 -11.39 30.04 4.35
N PRO A 171 -11.72 28.74 4.36
CA PRO A 171 -11.59 27.89 3.19
C PRO A 171 -12.53 28.39 2.09
N ARG A 172 -11.97 29.09 1.10
CA ARG A 172 -12.60 29.24 -0.21
C ARG A 172 -12.51 27.87 -0.88
N TYR A 173 -13.52 27.03 -0.69
CA TYR A 173 -13.60 25.71 -1.30
C TYR A 173 -13.60 25.85 -2.84
N GLY A 174 -12.42 25.70 -3.44
CA GLY A 174 -12.31 25.23 -4.82
C GLY A 174 -12.73 23.76 -4.92
N PRO A 175 -12.89 23.21 -6.13
CA PRO A 175 -13.15 21.78 -6.29
C PRO A 175 -12.08 20.98 -5.55
N ALA A 176 -12.50 19.98 -4.75
CA ALA A 176 -11.60 19.13 -3.97
C ALA A 176 -10.57 18.48 -4.90
N ILE A 177 -9.33 18.96 -4.84
CA ILE A 177 -8.22 18.36 -5.57
C ILE A 177 -7.91 17.05 -4.86
N PRO A 178 -7.98 15.89 -5.53
CA PRO A 178 -7.51 14.64 -4.95
C PRO A 178 -6.02 14.77 -4.68
N ILE A 179 -5.63 14.89 -3.42
CA ILE A 179 -4.23 14.81 -3.01
C ILE A 179 -3.85 13.34 -3.18
N ARG A 180 -2.94 13.04 -4.09
CA ARG A 180 -2.30 11.71 -4.16
C ARG A 180 -1.33 11.63 -2.99
N PRO A 181 -1.64 10.87 -1.93
CA PRO A 181 -0.71 10.76 -0.81
C PRO A 181 0.53 10.00 -1.29
N ARG A 182 1.71 10.37 -0.78
CA ARG A 182 2.94 9.63 -1.07
C ARG A 182 2.80 8.19 -0.57
N LEU A 183 3.26 7.22 -1.35
CA LEU A 183 3.37 5.83 -0.87
C LEU A 183 4.41 5.79 0.25
N GLY A 184 4.08 5.10 1.34
CA GLY A 184 5.05 4.69 2.33
C GLY A 184 5.78 3.42 1.89
N GLN A 185 6.56 2.84 2.79
CA GLN A 185 7.36 1.63 2.50
C GLN A 185 6.48 0.43 2.13
N ALA A 186 5.37 0.22 2.84
CA ALA A 186 4.47 -0.89 2.59
C ALA A 186 3.73 -0.70 1.25
N GLY A 187 3.26 0.53 0.99
CA GLY A 187 2.68 0.92 -0.29
C GLY A 187 3.64 0.74 -1.46
N PHE A 188 4.90 1.16 -1.30
CA PHE A 188 5.95 0.96 -2.30
C PHE A 188 6.18 -0.51 -2.63
N ARG A 189 6.32 -1.37 -1.62
CA ARG A 189 6.53 -2.81 -1.82
C ARG A 189 5.41 -3.43 -2.66
N VAL A 190 4.15 -3.12 -2.33
CA VAL A 190 3.00 -3.60 -3.11
C VAL A 190 2.99 -3.01 -4.52
N ALA A 191 3.33 -1.73 -4.66
CA ALA A 191 3.38 -1.05 -5.95
C ALA A 191 4.38 -1.70 -6.90
N VAL A 192 5.59 -1.99 -6.43
CA VAL A 192 6.64 -2.67 -7.20
C VAL A 192 6.25 -4.13 -7.51
N LEU A 193 5.69 -4.86 -6.54
CA LEU A 193 5.21 -6.23 -6.76
C LEU A 193 4.21 -6.31 -7.93
N ASP A 194 3.20 -5.45 -7.92
CA ASP A 194 2.15 -5.49 -8.94
C ASP A 194 2.65 -4.95 -10.30
N ALA A 195 3.52 -3.92 -10.31
CA ALA A 195 4.07 -3.34 -11.54
C ALA A 195 4.91 -4.33 -12.35
N TYR A 196 5.63 -5.21 -11.66
CA TYR A 196 6.45 -6.26 -12.28
C TYR A 196 5.67 -7.55 -12.53
N GLY A 197 4.35 -7.57 -12.37
CA GLY A 197 3.55 -8.79 -12.54
C GLY A 197 3.94 -9.91 -11.58
N ARG A 198 4.49 -9.55 -10.40
CA ARG A 198 4.94 -10.48 -9.35
C ARG A 198 6.03 -11.44 -9.80
N GLN A 199 6.91 -10.99 -10.70
CA GLN A 199 8.08 -11.74 -11.12
C GLN A 199 9.37 -10.89 -11.07
N CYS A 200 10.47 -11.54 -10.72
CA CYS A 200 11.80 -10.94 -10.67
C CYS A 200 12.15 -10.28 -12.02
N ALA A 201 12.59 -9.03 -11.97
CA ALA A 201 13.02 -8.24 -13.11
C ALA A 201 14.17 -8.90 -13.90
N VAL A 202 15.01 -9.70 -13.22
CA VAL A 202 16.19 -10.32 -13.82
C VAL A 202 15.92 -11.78 -14.19
N THR A 203 15.38 -12.57 -13.26
CA THR A 203 15.32 -14.03 -13.40
C THR A 203 13.95 -14.57 -13.78
N THR A 204 12.93 -13.71 -13.89
CA THR A 204 11.51 -14.05 -14.09
C THR A 204 10.93 -15.07 -13.09
N GLU A 205 11.62 -15.26 -11.96
CA GLU A 205 11.14 -16.05 -10.81
C GLU A 205 9.88 -15.40 -10.25
N HIS A 206 8.84 -16.17 -9.98
CA HIS A 206 7.50 -15.70 -9.57
C HIS A 206 7.07 -16.25 -8.21
N SER A 207 7.97 -16.95 -7.51
CA SER A 207 7.77 -17.39 -6.13
C SER A 207 7.80 -16.20 -5.17
N LEU A 208 6.61 -15.67 -4.83
CA LEU A 208 6.45 -14.52 -3.92
C LEU A 208 7.33 -14.51 -2.65
N PRO A 209 7.59 -15.64 -1.95
CA PRO A 209 8.42 -15.65 -0.74
C PRO A 209 9.88 -15.21 -0.96
N VAL A 210 10.41 -15.34 -2.18
CA VAL A 210 11.79 -14.96 -2.50
C VAL A 210 11.88 -13.62 -3.22
N LEU A 211 10.75 -12.91 -3.37
CA LEU A 211 10.71 -11.63 -4.08
C LEU A 211 10.69 -10.44 -3.12
N GLU A 212 11.53 -9.46 -3.43
CA GLU A 212 11.75 -8.26 -2.64
C GLU A 212 11.73 -7.03 -3.55
N ALA A 213 11.07 -5.97 -3.07
CA ALA A 213 11.09 -4.67 -3.73
C ALA A 213 12.34 -3.91 -3.27
N ALA A 214 13.33 -3.82 -4.16
CA ALA A 214 14.58 -3.11 -3.94
C ALA A 214 14.43 -1.64 -4.34
N HIS A 215 14.93 -0.72 -3.52
CA HIS A 215 15.12 0.67 -3.95
C HIS A 215 16.34 0.75 -4.85
N ILE A 216 16.22 1.41 -6.00
CA ILE A 216 17.39 1.72 -6.84
C ILE A 216 18.26 2.76 -6.14
N ARG A 217 17.64 3.87 -5.69
CA ARG A 217 18.23 4.83 -4.77
C ARG A 217 17.54 4.72 -3.41
N PRO A 218 18.27 4.39 -2.31
CA PRO A 218 17.70 4.31 -0.98
C PRO A 218 17.03 5.61 -0.55
N TYR A 219 15.94 5.50 0.21
CA TYR A 219 15.20 6.66 0.72
C TYR A 219 16.09 7.58 1.57
N ALA A 220 16.93 7.01 2.44
CA ALA A 220 17.87 7.75 3.28
C ALA A 220 18.88 8.59 2.49
N GLU A 221 19.05 8.32 1.20
CA GLU A 221 19.99 9.03 0.31
C GLU A 221 19.26 9.90 -0.72
N GLY A 222 17.99 10.23 -0.49
CA GLY A 222 17.18 11.08 -1.37
C GLY A 222 16.41 10.32 -2.47
N GLY A 223 16.27 9.00 -2.32
CA GLY A 223 15.34 8.20 -3.12
C GLY A 223 13.88 8.50 -2.78
N ASN A 224 12.96 8.07 -3.64
CA ASN A 224 11.53 8.21 -3.42
C ASN A 224 10.83 6.84 -3.42
N HIS A 225 9.58 6.80 -2.95
CA HIS A 225 8.72 5.62 -2.94
C HIS A 225 7.88 5.51 -4.23
N GLN A 226 8.49 5.78 -5.39
CA GLN A 226 7.85 5.56 -6.69
C GLN A 226 8.32 4.24 -7.30
N VAL A 227 7.45 3.60 -8.07
CA VAL A 227 7.77 2.34 -8.77
C VAL A 227 8.98 2.49 -9.68
N SER A 228 9.17 3.65 -10.31
CA SER A 228 10.34 3.95 -11.14
C SER A 228 11.67 4.01 -10.38
N ASN A 229 11.64 4.10 -9.04
CA ASN A 229 12.80 3.95 -8.16
C ASN A 229 12.87 2.54 -7.54
N GLY A 230 12.13 1.58 -8.08
CA GLY A 230 12.03 0.22 -7.56
C GLY A 230 12.36 -0.84 -8.59
N LEU A 231 12.98 -1.94 -8.14
CA LEU A 231 13.14 -3.18 -8.88
C LEU A 231 12.53 -4.32 -8.06
N LEU A 232 11.75 -5.20 -8.70
CA LEU A 232 11.37 -6.45 -8.05
C LEU A 232 12.46 -7.49 -8.29
N LEU A 233 13.17 -7.90 -7.24
CA LEU A 233 14.33 -8.79 -7.33
C LEU A 233 14.14 -10.04 -6.48
N ARG A 234 14.82 -11.11 -6.87
CA ARG A 234 14.99 -12.28 -6.00
C ARG A 234 15.89 -11.89 -4.81
N SER A 235 15.63 -12.41 -3.60
CA SER A 235 16.31 -11.99 -2.36
C SER A 235 17.84 -12.01 -2.43
N ASP A 236 18.44 -12.97 -3.15
CA ASP A 236 19.89 -13.02 -3.35
C ASP A 236 20.39 -11.92 -4.31
N VAL A 237 19.68 -11.70 -5.41
CA VAL A 237 19.99 -10.63 -6.38
C VAL A 237 19.81 -9.25 -5.73
N HIS A 238 18.78 -9.07 -4.91
CA HIS A 238 18.56 -7.84 -4.14
C HIS A 238 19.74 -7.55 -3.20
N LYS A 239 20.19 -8.54 -2.41
CA LYS A 239 21.36 -8.38 -1.54
C LYS A 239 22.62 -8.03 -2.32
N LEU A 240 22.85 -8.66 -3.47
CA LEU A 240 23.98 -8.33 -4.33
C LEU A 240 23.87 -6.92 -4.92
N PHE A 241 22.66 -6.47 -5.22
CA PHE A 241 22.39 -5.14 -5.76
C PHE A 241 22.70 -4.08 -4.71
N ASP A 242 22.16 -4.22 -3.50
CA ASP A 242 22.41 -3.29 -2.38
C ASP A 242 23.90 -3.20 -2.00
N LEU A 243 24.62 -4.33 -2.07
CA LEU A 243 26.06 -4.40 -1.83
C LEU A 243 26.91 -3.92 -3.02
N GLY A 244 26.29 -3.57 -4.15
CA GLY A 244 26.98 -3.07 -5.33
C GLY A 244 27.68 -4.14 -6.17
N TYR A 245 27.48 -5.43 -5.91
CA TYR A 245 28.05 -6.50 -6.74
C TYR A 245 27.35 -6.65 -8.09
N VAL A 246 26.11 -6.16 -8.20
CA VAL A 246 25.36 -6.11 -9.45
C VAL A 246 24.70 -4.73 -9.61
N THR A 247 24.42 -4.35 -10.85
CA THR A 247 23.69 -3.11 -11.15
C THR A 247 22.85 -3.29 -12.42
N VAL A 248 22.15 -2.24 -12.82
CA VAL A 248 21.40 -2.18 -14.07
C VAL A 248 21.90 -0.95 -14.84
N ASP A 249 22.24 -1.14 -16.11
CA ASP A 249 22.72 -0.06 -16.98
C ASP A 249 21.56 0.82 -17.52
N PRO A 250 21.85 1.97 -18.15
CA PRO A 250 20.83 2.84 -18.72
C PRO A 250 19.96 2.20 -19.82
N ASP A 251 20.42 1.12 -20.45
CA ASP A 251 19.70 0.35 -21.46
C ASP A 251 18.90 -0.81 -20.83
N HIS A 252 18.75 -0.80 -19.50
CA HIS A 252 18.05 -1.80 -18.69
C HIS A 252 18.63 -3.22 -18.83
N ARG A 253 19.96 -3.34 -18.96
CA ARG A 253 20.66 -4.63 -18.89
C ARG A 253 21.21 -4.88 -17.50
N PHE A 254 21.17 -6.14 -17.08
CA PHE A 254 21.74 -6.57 -15.82
C PHE A 254 23.27 -6.67 -15.93
N VAL A 255 24.00 -6.03 -15.01
CA VAL A 255 25.46 -5.98 -15.02
C VAL A 255 25.97 -6.60 -13.72
N VAL A 256 27.04 -7.39 -13.82
CA VAL A 256 27.62 -8.17 -12.72
C VAL A 256 29.07 -7.77 -12.59
N SER A 257 29.47 -7.32 -11.40
CA SER A 257 30.84 -6.91 -11.13
C SER A 257 31.80 -8.10 -11.17
N GLN A 258 33.02 -7.84 -11.66
CA GLN A 258 34.12 -8.79 -11.58
C GLN A 258 34.56 -9.04 -10.12
N ARG A 259 34.27 -8.11 -9.19
CA ARG A 259 34.58 -8.28 -7.77
C ARG A 259 33.85 -9.44 -7.13
N LEU A 260 32.68 -9.82 -7.64
CA LEU A 260 31.96 -10.98 -7.12
C LEU A 260 32.80 -12.26 -7.25
N HIS A 261 33.49 -12.43 -8.39
CA HIS A 261 34.45 -13.51 -8.58
C HIS A 261 35.72 -13.32 -7.76
N ASN A 262 36.29 -12.11 -7.78
CA ASN A 262 37.58 -11.87 -7.14
C ASN A 262 37.53 -12.02 -5.61
N ASP A 263 36.43 -11.58 -4.98
CA ASP A 263 36.27 -11.59 -3.53
C ASP A 263 35.87 -12.98 -2.99
N TYR A 264 35.14 -13.80 -3.79
CA TYR A 264 34.51 -15.04 -3.29
C TYR A 264 34.78 -16.29 -4.13
N ALA A 265 35.55 -16.21 -5.21
CA ALA A 265 35.75 -17.29 -6.19
C ALA A 265 34.43 -17.90 -6.72
N ASN A 266 33.33 -17.14 -6.64
CA ASN A 266 31.97 -17.57 -6.95
C ASN A 266 31.35 -16.60 -7.96
N GLY A 267 30.25 -17.00 -8.60
CA GLY A 267 29.50 -16.12 -9.50
C GLY A 267 29.03 -16.76 -10.79
N ARG A 268 29.36 -18.02 -11.09
CA ARG A 268 28.95 -18.69 -12.35
C ARG A 268 27.45 -18.52 -12.65
N THR A 269 26.61 -18.69 -11.64
CA THR A 269 25.15 -18.54 -11.76
C THR A 269 24.73 -17.10 -12.06
N TYR A 270 25.44 -16.10 -11.52
CA TYR A 270 25.13 -14.69 -11.73
C TYR A 270 25.72 -14.15 -13.04
N TYR A 271 26.92 -14.60 -13.44
CA TYR A 271 27.53 -14.24 -14.73
C TYR A 271 26.70 -14.71 -15.92
N ALA A 272 25.98 -15.84 -15.79
CA ALA A 272 25.01 -16.25 -16.81
C ALA A 272 23.86 -15.24 -17.00
N LEU A 273 23.60 -14.39 -15.99
CA LEU A 273 22.61 -13.31 -16.04
C LEU A 273 23.19 -12.00 -16.59
N HIS A 274 24.52 -11.88 -16.70
CA HIS A 274 25.18 -10.66 -17.18
C HIS A 274 24.76 -10.33 -18.62
N GLY A 275 24.44 -9.07 -18.86
CA GLY A 275 24.00 -8.54 -20.16
C GLY A 275 22.54 -8.85 -20.52
N GLN A 276 21.82 -9.63 -19.69
CA GLN A 276 20.41 -9.94 -19.93
C GLN A 276 19.55 -8.68 -19.83
N GLN A 277 18.57 -8.58 -20.72
CA GLN A 277 17.58 -7.51 -20.70
C GLN A 277 16.62 -7.73 -19.53
N LEU A 278 16.41 -6.70 -18.71
CA LEU A 278 15.41 -6.78 -17.64
C LEU A 278 14.01 -6.96 -18.19
N HIS A 279 13.21 -7.74 -17.49
CA HIS A 279 11.76 -7.67 -17.59
C HIS A 279 11.28 -6.36 -16.98
N LEU A 280 10.70 -5.49 -17.81
CA LEU A 280 10.28 -4.15 -17.41
C LEU A 280 8.77 -4.08 -17.18
N PRO A 281 8.29 -3.18 -16.30
CA PRO A 281 6.88 -2.87 -16.19
C PRO A 281 6.28 -2.48 -17.56
N PRO A 282 5.05 -2.92 -17.86
CA PRO A 282 4.40 -2.63 -19.14
C PRO A 282 4.12 -1.13 -19.29
N ASP A 283 3.80 -0.45 -18.19
CA ASP A 283 3.67 1.01 -18.13
C ASP A 283 5.05 1.69 -18.20
N PRO A 284 5.35 2.49 -19.25
CA PRO A 284 6.61 3.22 -19.37
C PRO A 284 6.89 4.17 -18.20
N GLY A 285 5.85 4.75 -17.58
CA GLY A 285 5.99 5.66 -16.44
C GLY A 285 6.44 4.96 -15.15
N GLN A 286 6.34 3.63 -15.11
CA GLN A 286 6.75 2.80 -13.98
C GLN A 286 8.11 2.13 -14.18
N ARG A 287 8.73 2.29 -15.36
CA ARG A 287 10.04 1.70 -15.63
C ARG A 287 11.14 2.36 -14.77
N PRO A 288 12.24 1.64 -14.49
CA PRO A 288 13.37 2.17 -13.75
C PRO A 288 13.88 3.49 -14.34
N SER A 289 13.93 4.52 -13.51
CA SER A 289 14.41 5.85 -13.88
C SER A 289 15.89 5.80 -14.23
N THR A 290 16.25 6.37 -15.37
CA THR A 290 17.66 6.48 -15.80
C THR A 290 18.50 7.26 -14.78
N ASP A 291 17.93 8.26 -14.09
CA ASP A 291 18.64 9.00 -13.04
C ASP A 291 18.93 8.13 -11.81
N ALA A 292 17.96 7.31 -11.39
CA ALA A 292 18.15 6.40 -10.28
C ALA A 292 19.20 5.32 -10.62
N LEU A 293 19.12 4.77 -11.84
CA LEU A 293 20.08 3.77 -12.33
C LEU A 293 21.50 4.33 -12.42
N ARG A 294 21.66 5.56 -12.96
CA ARG A 294 22.94 6.27 -12.96
C ARG A 294 23.48 6.46 -11.56
N TRP A 295 22.63 6.94 -10.63
CA TRP A 295 23.03 7.11 -9.24
C TRP A 295 23.53 5.79 -8.63
N HIS A 296 22.81 4.67 -8.82
CA HIS A 296 23.22 3.38 -8.28
C HIS A 296 24.56 2.94 -8.85
N ARG A 297 24.74 3.08 -10.17
CA ARG A 297 26.01 2.76 -10.83
C ARG A 297 27.17 3.61 -10.31
N ASP A 298 26.96 4.90 -10.12
CA ASP A 298 28.05 5.81 -9.79
C ASP A 298 28.37 5.83 -8.27
N ALA A 299 27.38 5.57 -7.40
CA ALA A 299 27.51 5.67 -5.94
C ALA A 299 27.56 4.33 -5.19
N ARG A 300 27.07 3.24 -5.77
CA ARG A 300 26.96 1.93 -5.10
C ARG A 300 27.69 0.81 -5.81
N TYR A 301 27.61 0.75 -7.13
CA TYR A 301 28.15 -0.35 -7.91
C TYR A 301 29.68 -0.47 -7.79
N LEU A 302 30.15 -1.70 -7.64
CA LEU A 302 31.55 -2.03 -7.43
C LEU A 302 32.21 -2.50 -8.74
N GLY A 303 32.22 -1.73 -9.82
CA GLY A 303 32.88 -2.13 -11.06
C GLY A 303 32.75 -1.16 -12.22
#